data_AF-B1M026-F1
#
_entry.id   AF-B1M026-F1
#
_cell.length_a   1.000
_cell.length_b   1.000
_cell.length_c   1.000
_cell.angle_alpha   90.00
_cell.angle_beta   90.00
_cell.angle_gamma   90.00
#
_symmetry.space_group_name_H-M   'P 1'
#
loop_
_entity.id
_entity.type
_entity.pdbx_description
1 polymer ?
#
loop_
_entity_poly.entity_id
_entity_poly.type
_entity_poly.pdbx_seq_one_letter_code
_entity_poly.pdbx_strand_id
1 'polypeptide(L)'
;MRRPQTIDAYVYAQPDPVIVAMILATKGADAAAERWHWCEPRTIATLARIGRARSGMAPQGTRIRTSALSGRQAVAVEAAAVLDSLQAVDTALGVPVNSTRAALQARGLPISRTPSARSVEGRLSRRILRGDETALAEREARRAHARAVCDVLAAALALVPEQPRAGRFRLPPVNDDLRAALAGMSAAAVRAVFPALSTE
;
A
#
# COMPACT_ATOMS: atom_id res chain seq x y z
N MET A 1 13.83 -33.58 5.41
CA MET A 1 15.27 -33.25 5.53
C MET A 1 15.43 -31.74 5.60
N ARG A 2 15.87 -31.17 6.74
CA ARG A 2 16.24 -29.75 6.85
C ARG A 2 17.63 -29.56 6.24
N ARG A 3 17.80 -28.64 5.27
CA ARG A 3 19.13 -28.22 4.81
C ARG A 3 19.91 -27.63 5.99
N PRO A 4 21.20 -27.94 6.17
CA PRO A 4 22.02 -27.26 7.16
C PRO A 4 22.07 -25.77 6.81
N GLN A 5 21.66 -24.91 7.75
CA GLN A 5 21.78 -23.46 7.60
C GLN A 5 23.28 -23.12 7.68
N THR A 6 23.85 -22.66 6.57
CA THR A 6 25.22 -22.17 6.52
C THR A 6 25.33 -20.85 7.29
N ILE A 7 26.48 -20.58 7.90
CA ILE A 7 26.76 -19.34 8.63
C ILE A 7 26.49 -18.11 7.73
N ASP A 8 26.82 -18.21 6.44
CA ASP A 8 26.54 -17.16 5.45
C ASP A 8 25.05 -16.84 5.31
N ALA A 9 24.18 -17.84 5.41
CA ALA A 9 22.72 -17.63 5.34
C ALA A 9 22.20 -16.85 6.57
N TYR A 10 22.90 -16.95 7.70
CA TYR A 10 22.59 -16.19 8.91
C TYR A 10 23.17 -14.77 8.86
N VAL A 11 24.41 -14.62 8.35
CA VAL A 11 25.07 -13.31 8.21
C VAL A 11 24.33 -12.44 7.20
N TYR A 12 23.98 -12.96 6.02
CA TYR A 12 23.34 -12.18 4.95
C TYR A 12 21.80 -12.20 5.01
N ALA A 13 21.22 -12.61 6.14
CA ALA A 13 19.77 -12.59 6.33
C ALA A 13 19.21 -11.15 6.26
N GLN A 14 17.99 -11.02 5.74
CA GLN A 14 17.30 -9.73 5.75
C GLN A 14 17.11 -9.25 7.21
N PRO A 15 17.53 -8.02 7.55
CA PRO A 15 17.45 -7.54 8.92
C PRO A 15 16.01 -7.44 9.42
N ASP A 16 15.77 -7.72 10.70
CA ASP A 16 14.50 -7.38 11.33
C ASP A 16 14.32 -5.85 11.37
N PRO A 17 13.26 -5.30 10.74
CA PRO A 17 12.94 -3.87 10.78
C PRO A 17 12.98 -3.25 12.18
N VAL A 18 12.49 -3.94 13.21
CA VAL A 18 12.42 -3.43 14.59
C VAL A 18 13.83 -3.27 15.18
N ILE A 19 14.71 -4.25 14.94
CA ILE A 19 16.11 -4.18 15.38
C ILE A 19 16.85 -3.05 14.65
N VAL A 20 16.62 -2.90 13.34
CA VAL A 20 17.19 -1.78 12.55
C VAL A 20 16.75 -0.44 13.11
N ALA A 21 15.46 -0.27 13.41
CA ALA A 21 14.93 0.96 14.00
C ALA A 21 15.58 1.28 15.36
N MET A 22 15.72 0.27 16.22
CA MET A 22 16.34 0.41 17.53
C MET A 22 17.82 0.79 17.44
N ILE A 23 18.60 0.13 16.57
CA ILE A 23 20.02 0.43 16.39
C ILE A 23 20.20 1.85 15.83
N LEU A 24 19.42 2.25 14.83
CA LEU A 24 19.46 3.62 14.32
C LEU A 24 19.11 4.67 15.38
N ALA A 25 18.12 4.38 16.23
CA ALA A 25 17.70 5.30 17.27
C ALA A 25 18.73 5.44 18.40
N THR A 26 19.48 4.38 18.71
CA THR A 26 20.37 4.32 19.89
C THR A 26 21.85 4.48 19.56
N LYS A 27 22.28 4.10 18.35
CA LYS A 27 23.68 4.04 17.91
C LYS A 27 23.96 4.85 16.64
N GLY A 28 22.93 5.36 15.97
CA GLY A 28 23.08 6.19 14.77
C GLY A 28 23.20 5.38 13.47
N ALA A 29 23.35 6.10 12.37
CA ALA A 29 23.33 5.54 11.02
C ALA A 29 24.59 4.74 10.68
N ASP A 30 25.76 5.17 11.15
CA ASP A 30 27.04 4.54 10.85
C ASP A 30 27.10 3.13 11.46
N ALA A 31 26.67 2.98 12.72
CA ALA A 31 26.60 1.68 13.39
C ALA A 31 25.64 0.69 12.70
N ALA A 32 24.53 1.20 12.14
CA ALA A 32 23.61 0.37 11.35
C ALA A 32 24.23 -0.03 10.00
N ALA A 33 24.91 0.89 9.33
CA ALA A 33 25.59 0.63 8.06
C ALA A 33 26.74 -0.37 8.21
N GLU A 34 27.51 -0.30 9.30
CA GLU A 34 28.57 -1.26 9.60
C GLU A 34 28.00 -2.66 9.86
N ARG A 35 26.96 -2.74 10.69
CA ARG A 35 26.29 -4.00 11.02
C ARG A 35 25.65 -4.69 9.81
N TRP A 36 25.09 -3.91 8.90
CA TRP A 36 24.43 -4.40 7.68
C TRP A 36 25.10 -3.85 6.42
N HIS A 37 26.43 -3.98 6.34
CA HIS A 37 27.24 -3.40 5.26
C HIS A 37 26.88 -3.90 3.86
N TRP A 38 26.26 -5.07 3.74
CA TRP A 38 25.74 -5.61 2.47
C TRP A 38 24.39 -5.03 2.06
N CYS A 39 23.69 -4.33 2.96
CA CYS A 39 22.44 -3.66 2.66
C CYS A 39 22.69 -2.21 2.21
N GLU A 40 22.03 -1.79 1.13
CA GLU A 40 22.07 -0.39 0.73
C GLU A 40 21.55 0.53 1.86
N PRO A 41 22.15 1.72 2.08
CA PRO A 41 21.69 2.67 3.10
C PRO A 41 20.20 3.03 2.98
N ARG A 42 19.68 3.10 1.75
CA ARG A 42 18.25 3.33 1.49
C ARG A 42 17.35 2.19 1.98
N THR A 43 17.84 0.96 1.89
CA THR A 43 17.15 -0.24 2.40
C THR A 43 17.15 -0.21 3.93
N ILE A 44 18.27 0.11 4.56
CA ILE A 44 18.38 0.27 6.02
C ILE A 44 17.40 1.34 6.52
N ALA A 45 17.36 2.52 5.89
CA ALA A 45 16.42 3.58 6.24
C ALA A 45 14.95 3.15 6.06
N THR A 46 14.65 2.36 5.02
CA THR A 46 13.31 1.80 4.80
C THR A 46 12.92 0.82 5.89
N LEU A 47 13.81 -0.11 6.25
CA LEU A 47 13.60 -1.07 7.33
C LEU A 47 13.41 -0.36 8.66
N ALA A 48 14.21 0.66 8.95
CA ALA A 48 14.06 1.48 10.16
C ALA A 48 12.69 2.14 10.26
N ARG A 49 12.19 2.71 9.15
CA ARG A 49 10.86 3.31 9.11
C ARG A 49 9.75 2.29 9.34
N ILE A 50 9.88 1.10 8.76
CA ILE A 50 8.95 -0.02 8.99
C ILE A 50 9.00 -0.45 10.47
N GLY A 51 10.20 -0.60 11.03
CA GLY A 51 10.41 -0.95 12.43
C GLY A 51 9.78 0.06 13.38
N ARG A 52 10.04 1.35 13.17
CA ARG A 52 9.44 2.43 13.98
C ARG A 52 7.92 2.39 13.97
N ALA A 53 7.31 2.19 12.80
CA ALA A 53 5.86 2.07 12.70
C ALA A 53 5.32 0.84 13.46
N ARG A 54 6.02 -0.31 13.37
CA ARG A 54 5.64 -1.54 14.08
C ARG A 54 5.81 -1.44 15.60
N SER A 55 6.83 -0.74 16.08
CA SER A 55 7.15 -0.59 17.51
C SER A 55 6.54 0.66 18.15
N GLY A 56 5.79 1.47 17.40
CA GLY A 56 5.20 2.73 17.89
C GLY A 56 6.22 3.83 18.16
N MET A 57 7.47 3.69 17.70
CA MET A 57 8.48 4.74 17.82
C MET A 57 8.11 5.94 16.93
N ALA A 58 8.49 7.14 17.37
CA ALA A 58 8.24 8.36 16.60
C ALA A 58 8.90 8.29 15.20
N PRO A 59 8.19 8.72 14.14
CA PRO A 59 8.76 8.83 12.81
C PRO A 59 9.88 9.88 12.81
N GLN A 60 10.97 9.59 12.09
CA GLN A 60 12.13 10.47 11.97
C GLN A 60 12.12 11.13 10.57
N GLY A 61 12.30 12.45 10.51
CA GLY A 61 12.64 13.17 9.27
C GLY A 61 11.50 13.40 8.25
N THR A 62 10.23 13.11 8.58
CA THR A 62 9.13 13.45 7.65
C THR A 62 7.89 13.89 8.43
N ARG A 63 7.50 15.16 8.28
CA ARG A 63 6.11 15.57 8.56
C ARG A 63 5.24 14.86 7.54
N ILE A 64 4.66 13.73 7.93
CA ILE A 64 3.71 13.00 7.08
C ILE A 64 2.45 13.86 7.01
N ARG A 65 2.25 14.55 5.88
CA ARG A 65 1.01 15.29 5.63
C ARG A 65 -0.10 14.30 5.27
N THR A 66 -0.66 13.64 6.29
CA THR A 66 -1.82 12.74 6.13
C THR A 66 -3.15 13.49 6.08
N SER A 67 -3.17 14.82 6.26
CA SER A 67 -4.39 15.62 6.36
C SER A 67 -5.33 15.47 5.16
N ALA A 68 -4.80 15.27 3.95
CA ALA A 68 -5.60 15.06 2.75
C ALA A 68 -6.42 13.76 2.78
N LEU A 69 -6.03 12.78 3.61
CA LEU A 69 -6.69 11.47 3.75
C LEU A 69 -7.46 11.33 5.07
N SER A 70 -7.80 12.44 5.73
CA SER A 70 -8.60 12.40 6.97
C SER A 70 -9.88 11.58 6.76
N GLY A 71 -10.10 10.57 7.62
CA GLY A 71 -11.22 9.63 7.52
C GLY A 71 -11.17 8.61 6.36
N ARG A 72 -10.21 8.73 5.42
CA ARG A 72 -10.11 7.86 4.22
C ARG A 72 -8.80 7.11 4.11
N GLN A 73 -7.93 7.22 5.11
CA GLN A 73 -6.60 6.59 5.10
C GLN A 73 -6.69 5.07 4.92
N ALA A 74 -7.66 4.41 5.55
CA ALA A 74 -7.84 2.97 5.45
C ALA A 74 -8.18 2.53 4.02
N VAL A 75 -9.14 3.22 3.40
CA VAL A 75 -9.53 3.01 2.00
C VAL A 75 -8.34 3.19 1.08
N ALA A 76 -7.57 4.28 1.23
CA ALA A 76 -6.43 4.57 0.37
C ALA A 76 -5.34 3.49 0.44
N VAL A 77 -5.02 3.01 1.65
CA VAL A 77 -4.00 1.99 1.86
C VAL A 77 -4.43 0.66 1.27
N GLU A 78 -5.67 0.24 1.47
CA GLU A 78 -6.17 -1.03 0.95
C GLU A 78 -6.34 -0.98 -0.58
N ALA A 79 -6.90 0.12 -1.11
CA ALA A 79 -7.07 0.31 -2.55
C ALA A 79 -5.72 0.32 -3.28
N ALA A 80 -4.66 0.85 -2.66
CA ALA A 80 -3.32 0.86 -3.25
C ALA A 80 -2.75 -0.54 -3.48
N ALA A 81 -3.11 -1.52 -2.65
CA ALA A 81 -2.67 -2.89 -2.85
C ALA A 81 -3.55 -3.64 -3.85
N VAL A 82 -4.86 -3.37 -3.87
CA VAL A 82 -5.79 -3.97 -4.83
C VAL A 82 -5.50 -3.49 -6.25
N LEU A 83 -5.32 -2.18 -6.43
CA LEU A 83 -5.11 -1.55 -7.74
C LEU A 83 -3.66 -1.52 -8.19
N ASP A 84 -2.73 -1.81 -7.28
CA ASP A 84 -1.27 -1.71 -7.49
C ASP A 84 -0.84 -0.36 -8.11
N SER A 85 -1.55 0.72 -7.77
CA SER A 85 -1.33 2.06 -8.33
C SER A 85 -1.74 3.16 -7.37
N LEU A 86 -0.75 3.87 -6.81
CA LEU A 86 -1.01 5.00 -5.92
C LEU A 86 -1.70 6.16 -6.63
N GLN A 87 -1.35 6.40 -7.90
CA GLN A 87 -1.91 7.51 -8.66
C GLN A 87 -3.40 7.28 -8.95
N ALA A 88 -3.79 6.04 -9.26
CA ALA A 88 -5.19 5.70 -9.47
C ALA A 88 -6.01 5.95 -8.20
N VAL A 89 -5.47 5.57 -7.04
CA VAL A 89 -6.10 5.81 -5.73
C VAL A 89 -6.21 7.30 -5.40
N ASP A 90 -5.10 8.05 -5.51
CA ASP A 90 -5.11 9.49 -5.22
C ASP A 90 -6.13 10.22 -6.11
N THR A 91 -6.21 9.85 -7.39
CA THR A 91 -7.18 10.39 -8.34
C THR A 91 -8.62 9.98 -8.00
N ALA A 92 -8.85 8.72 -7.64
CA ALA A 92 -10.18 8.22 -7.29
C ALA A 92 -10.73 8.90 -6.03
N LEU A 93 -9.87 9.14 -5.03
CA LEU A 93 -10.24 9.80 -3.77
C LEU A 93 -10.25 11.33 -3.86
N GLY A 94 -9.81 11.91 -4.98
CA GLY A 94 -9.72 13.35 -5.20
C GLY A 94 -8.68 14.02 -4.30
N VAL A 95 -7.58 13.33 -3.97
CA VAL A 95 -6.52 13.84 -3.09
C VAL A 95 -5.24 14.17 -3.87
N PRO A 96 -4.36 15.04 -3.33
CA PRO A 96 -3.10 15.36 -3.98
C PRO A 96 -2.22 14.12 -4.20
N VAL A 97 -1.46 14.14 -5.30
CA VAL A 97 -0.53 13.07 -5.66
C VAL A 97 0.47 12.82 -4.52
N ASN A 98 0.72 11.54 -4.23
CA ASN A 98 1.57 11.03 -3.15
C ASN A 98 0.95 11.07 -1.74
N SER A 99 -0.33 11.44 -1.59
CA SER A 99 -1.02 11.36 -0.29
C SER A 99 -1.08 9.91 0.19
N THR A 100 -1.46 8.98 -0.69
CA THR A 100 -1.49 7.55 -0.38
C THR A 100 -0.10 6.99 -0.08
N ARG A 101 0.95 7.50 -0.75
CA ARG A 101 2.34 7.13 -0.44
C ARG A 101 2.69 7.49 1.00
N ALA A 102 2.37 8.71 1.42
CA ALA A 102 2.63 9.18 2.78
C ALA A 102 1.90 8.31 3.82
N ALA A 103 0.65 7.92 3.54
CA ALA A 103 -0.12 7.00 4.39
C ALA A 103 0.51 5.61 4.50
N LEU A 104 0.97 5.01 3.40
CA LEU A 104 1.70 3.72 3.43
C LEU A 104 2.99 3.83 4.25
N GLN A 105 3.72 4.94 4.09
CA GLN A 105 4.96 5.16 4.81
C GLN A 105 4.75 5.29 6.32
N ALA A 106 3.72 6.02 6.75
CA ALA A 106 3.34 6.17 8.15
C ALA A 106 3.05 4.84 8.83
N ARG A 107 2.49 3.90 8.07
CA ARG A 107 2.08 2.58 8.55
C ARG A 107 3.17 1.51 8.39
N GLY A 108 4.36 1.88 7.93
CA GLY A 108 5.45 0.93 7.70
C GLY A 108 5.14 -0.09 6.61
N LEU A 109 4.34 0.29 5.62
CA LEU A 109 4.03 -0.57 4.48
C LEU A 109 5.01 -0.35 3.33
N PRO A 110 5.32 -1.41 2.55
CA PRO A 110 6.11 -1.27 1.35
C PRO A 110 5.33 -0.43 0.33
N ILE A 111 6.06 0.35 -0.46
CA ILE A 111 5.50 1.07 -1.60
C ILE A 111 5.72 0.18 -2.82
N SER A 112 4.65 -0.28 -3.46
CA SER A 112 4.77 -1.00 -4.72
C SER A 112 5.49 -0.15 -5.75
N ARG A 113 6.49 -0.74 -6.42
CA ARG A 113 7.33 -0.08 -7.42
C ARG A 113 7.01 -0.53 -8.83
N THR A 114 5.88 -1.20 -9.05
CA THR A 114 5.55 -1.80 -10.34
C THR A 114 5.63 -0.78 -11.48
N PRO A 115 6.55 -0.98 -12.46
CA PRO A 115 6.69 -0.09 -13.62
C PRO A 115 5.49 -0.15 -14.56
N SER A 116 4.72 -1.24 -14.49
CA SER A 116 3.62 -1.59 -15.39
C SER A 116 2.52 -0.52 -15.40
N ALA A 117 2.08 -0.03 -14.24
CA ALA A 117 1.00 0.95 -14.15
C ALA A 117 1.38 2.29 -14.82
N ARG A 118 2.61 2.77 -14.59
CA ARG A 118 3.12 4.00 -15.24
C ARG A 118 3.26 3.84 -16.75
N SER A 119 3.73 2.67 -17.20
CA SER A 119 3.86 2.35 -18.63
C SER A 119 2.51 2.32 -19.34
N VAL A 120 1.48 1.76 -18.69
CA VAL A 120 0.10 1.73 -19.23
C VAL A 120 -0.47 3.15 -19.37
N GLU A 121 -0.42 3.98 -18.32
CA GLU A 121 -0.95 5.35 -18.38
C GLU A 121 -0.21 6.20 -19.43
N GLY A 122 1.12 6.03 -19.57
CA GLY A 122 1.90 6.72 -20.59
C GLY A 122 1.55 6.29 -22.02
N ARG A 123 1.23 5.01 -22.24
CA ARG A 123 0.72 4.52 -23.54
C ARG A 123 -0.66 5.08 -23.84
N LEU A 124 -1.57 5.08 -22.88
CA LEU A 124 -2.91 5.66 -23.04
C LEU A 124 -2.85 7.15 -23.34
N SER A 125 -2.06 7.90 -22.58
CA SER A 125 -1.90 9.36 -22.78
C SER A 125 -1.40 9.69 -24.19
N ARG A 126 -0.44 8.91 -24.72
CA ARG A 126 0.06 9.10 -26.09
C ARG A 126 -0.98 8.80 -27.16
N ARG A 127 -1.85 7.80 -26.94
CA ARG A 127 -2.95 7.48 -27.86
C ARG A 127 -4.01 8.58 -27.84
N ILE A 128 -4.39 9.06 -26.65
CA ILE A 128 -5.33 10.17 -26.48
C ILE A 128 -4.83 11.45 -27.19
N LEU A 129 -3.55 11.79 -27.03
CA LEU A 129 -2.94 12.94 -27.73
C LEU A 129 -2.97 12.81 -29.26
N ARG A 130 -3.11 11.60 -29.79
CA ARG A 130 -3.28 11.32 -31.23
C ARG A 130 -4.74 11.28 -31.66
N GLY A 131 -5.68 11.64 -30.78
CA GLY A 131 -7.12 11.66 -31.08
C GLY A 131 -7.82 10.31 -30.95
N ASP A 132 -7.21 9.31 -30.30
CA ASP A 132 -7.82 8.00 -30.10
C ASP A 132 -8.91 8.04 -29.00
N GLU A 133 -10.17 8.12 -29.41
CA GLU A 133 -11.34 8.14 -28.53
C GLU A 133 -11.48 6.84 -27.71
N THR A 134 -11.05 5.70 -28.25
CA THR A 134 -11.10 4.42 -27.52
C THR A 134 -10.14 4.42 -26.33
N ALA A 135 -8.99 5.10 -26.46
CA ALA A 135 -8.04 5.26 -25.36
C ALA A 135 -8.57 6.20 -24.27
N LEU A 136 -9.40 7.19 -24.63
CA LEU A 136 -10.08 8.04 -23.67
C LEU A 136 -11.12 7.23 -22.87
N ALA A 137 -11.98 6.48 -23.55
CA ALA A 137 -12.96 5.61 -22.92
C ALA A 137 -12.29 4.55 -22.01
N GLU A 138 -11.17 3.97 -22.43
CA GLU A 138 -10.39 3.03 -21.60
C GLU A 138 -9.88 3.71 -20.32
N ARG A 139 -9.36 4.94 -20.42
CA ARG A 139 -8.88 5.70 -19.26
C ARG A 139 -10.02 6.03 -18.29
N GLU A 140 -11.19 6.41 -18.80
CA GLU A 140 -12.37 6.69 -18.00
C GLU A 140 -12.88 5.43 -17.30
N ALA A 141 -12.95 4.29 -18.01
CA ALA A 141 -13.32 3.01 -17.43
C ALA A 141 -12.38 2.60 -16.29
N ARG A 142 -11.06 2.80 -16.44
CA ARG A 142 -10.07 2.55 -15.38
C ARG A 142 -10.29 3.43 -14.16
N ARG A 143 -10.62 4.72 -14.37
CA ARG A 143 -10.94 5.65 -13.27
C ARG A 143 -12.24 5.28 -12.57
N ALA A 144 -13.28 4.91 -13.32
CA ALA A 144 -14.54 4.44 -12.78
C ALA A 144 -14.35 3.18 -11.93
N HIS A 145 -13.57 2.21 -12.43
CA HIS A 145 -13.22 1.02 -11.66
C HIS A 145 -12.46 1.35 -10.37
N ALA A 146 -11.47 2.25 -10.42
CA ALA A 146 -10.72 2.66 -9.24
C ALA A 146 -11.62 3.32 -8.18
N ARG A 147 -12.59 4.14 -8.58
CA ARG A 147 -13.61 4.72 -7.68
C ARG A 147 -14.47 3.62 -7.05
N ALA A 148 -15.01 2.72 -7.88
CA ALA A 148 -15.83 1.62 -7.39
C ALA A 148 -15.07 0.72 -6.39
N VAL A 149 -13.76 0.48 -6.58
CA VAL A 149 -12.93 -0.24 -5.61
C VAL A 149 -12.81 0.53 -4.29
N CYS A 150 -12.65 1.85 -4.34
CA CYS A 150 -12.63 2.67 -3.14
C CYS A 150 -13.97 2.65 -2.39
N ASP A 151 -15.10 2.65 -3.11
CA ASP A 151 -16.44 2.60 -2.53
C ASP A 151 -16.71 1.26 -1.84
N VAL A 152 -16.35 0.15 -2.49
CA VAL A 152 -16.41 -1.21 -1.90
C VAL A 152 -15.58 -1.27 -0.62
N LEU A 153 -14.36 -0.74 -0.65
CA LEU A 153 -13.49 -0.72 0.53
C LEU A 153 -14.03 0.18 1.64
N ALA A 154 -14.63 1.31 1.31
CA ALA A 154 -15.25 2.20 2.29
C ALA A 154 -16.40 1.50 3.03
N ALA A 155 -17.30 0.82 2.30
CA ALA A 155 -18.39 0.05 2.90
C ALA A 155 -17.87 -1.11 3.74
N ALA A 156 -16.91 -1.89 3.22
CA ALA A 156 -16.35 -3.03 3.95
C ALA A 156 -15.61 -2.62 5.23
N LEU A 157 -14.81 -1.56 5.19
CA LEU A 157 -14.04 -1.09 6.34
C LEU A 157 -14.92 -0.48 7.43
N ALA A 158 -16.11 0.03 7.08
CA ALA A 158 -17.08 0.50 8.06
C ALA A 158 -17.60 -0.61 8.99
N LEU A 159 -17.56 -1.87 8.54
CA LEU A 159 -17.94 -3.05 9.34
C LEU A 159 -16.85 -3.46 10.36
N VAL A 160 -15.65 -2.88 10.30
CA VAL A 160 -14.53 -3.21 11.19
C VAL A 160 -14.05 -1.94 11.89
N PRO A 161 -14.68 -1.55 13.01
CA PRO A 161 -14.37 -0.30 13.70
C PRO A 161 -12.98 -0.32 14.35
N GLU A 162 -12.53 -1.48 14.83
CA GLU A 162 -11.21 -1.65 15.42
C GLU A 162 -10.17 -1.99 14.36
N GLN A 163 -9.27 -1.05 14.11
CA GLN A 163 -8.22 -1.18 13.11
C GLN A 163 -6.82 -1.21 13.74
N PRO A 164 -5.89 -2.02 13.22
CA PRO A 164 -4.52 -2.02 13.72
C PRO A 164 -3.85 -0.66 13.50
N ARG A 165 -3.00 -0.25 14.44
CA ARG A 165 -2.29 1.06 14.38
C ARG A 165 -1.24 1.12 13.26
N ALA A 166 -0.66 -0.01 12.89
CA ALA A 166 0.37 -0.13 11.85
C ALA A 166 0.07 -1.31 10.92
N GLY A 167 0.77 -1.37 9.78
CA GLY A 167 0.56 -2.43 8.79
C GLY A 167 -0.74 -2.26 8.00
N ARG A 168 -1.23 -3.36 7.41
CA ARG A 168 -2.46 -3.39 6.61
C ARG A 168 -3.69 -3.23 7.50
N PHE A 169 -4.77 -2.68 6.95
CA PHE A 169 -6.06 -2.65 7.63
C PHE A 169 -6.71 -4.03 7.55
N ARG A 170 -7.59 -4.32 8.51
CA ARG A 170 -8.33 -5.58 8.54
C ARG A 170 -9.61 -5.41 7.74
N LEU A 171 -9.79 -6.27 6.74
CA LEU A 171 -11.07 -6.42 6.02
C LEU A 171 -12.00 -7.37 6.80
N PRO A 172 -13.32 -7.16 6.74
CA PRO A 172 -14.29 -8.04 7.38
C PRO A 172 -14.24 -9.46 6.78
N PRO A 173 -14.65 -10.49 7.54
CA PRO A 173 -14.87 -11.82 6.98
C PRO A 173 -15.99 -11.80 5.93
N VAL A 174 -15.99 -12.76 5.02
CA VAL A 174 -17.06 -12.92 4.03
C VAL A 174 -18.28 -13.53 4.70
N ASN A 175 -19.28 -12.70 5.00
CA ASN A 175 -20.54 -13.08 5.65
C ASN A 175 -21.73 -12.32 5.03
N ASP A 176 -22.94 -12.56 5.54
CA ASP A 176 -24.15 -11.94 5.01
C ASP A 176 -24.20 -10.42 5.22
N ASP A 177 -23.63 -9.91 6.32
CA ASP A 177 -23.50 -8.46 6.56
C ASP A 177 -22.64 -7.79 5.47
N LEU A 178 -21.53 -8.42 5.10
CA LEU A 178 -20.68 -7.95 4.00
C LEU A 178 -21.43 -8.00 2.67
N ARG A 179 -22.14 -9.10 2.37
CA ARG A 179 -22.93 -9.22 1.13
C ARG A 179 -24.01 -8.13 1.05
N ALA A 180 -24.72 -7.89 2.16
CA ALA A 180 -25.72 -6.84 2.26
C ALA A 180 -25.11 -5.45 2.08
N ALA A 181 -23.97 -5.17 2.71
CA ALA A 181 -23.28 -3.89 2.57
C ALA A 181 -22.75 -3.62 1.16
N LEU A 182 -22.45 -4.67 0.38
CA LEU A 182 -21.96 -4.59 -0.99
C LEU A 182 -23.08 -4.70 -2.05
N ALA A 183 -24.34 -4.82 -1.64
CA ALA A 183 -25.47 -4.92 -2.55
C ALA A 183 -25.57 -3.68 -3.46
N GLY A 184 -25.70 -3.90 -4.76
CA GLY A 184 -25.77 -2.83 -5.77
C GLY A 184 -24.42 -2.21 -6.17
N MET A 185 -23.30 -2.68 -5.60
CA MET A 185 -21.97 -2.23 -6.00
C MET A 185 -21.46 -2.92 -7.26
N SER A 186 -20.41 -2.37 -7.87
CA SER A 186 -19.80 -2.96 -9.07
C SER A 186 -19.25 -4.36 -8.79
N ALA A 187 -19.81 -5.38 -9.44
CA ALA A 187 -19.34 -6.77 -9.32
C ALA A 187 -17.84 -6.93 -9.64
N ALA A 188 -17.33 -6.16 -10.62
CA ALA A 188 -15.91 -6.17 -10.96
C ALA A 188 -15.03 -5.62 -9.82
N ALA A 189 -15.49 -4.58 -9.12
CA ALA A 189 -14.78 -4.03 -7.96
C ALA A 189 -14.88 -4.96 -6.74
N VAL A 190 -16.07 -5.54 -6.47
CA VAL A 190 -16.26 -6.52 -5.40
C VAL A 190 -15.33 -7.71 -5.59
N ARG A 191 -15.25 -8.28 -6.80
CA ARG A 191 -14.33 -9.39 -7.12
C ARG A 191 -12.86 -9.01 -6.96
N ALA A 192 -12.48 -7.76 -7.24
CA ALA A 192 -11.10 -7.31 -7.06
C ALA A 192 -10.70 -7.24 -5.57
N VAL A 193 -11.64 -6.85 -4.70
CA VAL A 193 -11.39 -6.72 -3.24
C VAL A 193 -11.60 -8.05 -2.51
N PHE A 194 -12.65 -8.78 -2.86
CA PHE A 194 -13.07 -10.05 -2.26
C PHE A 194 -13.22 -11.15 -3.33
N PRO A 195 -12.11 -11.76 -3.80
CA PRO A 195 -12.17 -12.78 -4.85
C PRO A 195 -13.07 -13.98 -4.50
N ALA A 196 -13.15 -14.34 -3.22
CA ALA A 196 -13.98 -15.46 -2.74
C ALA A 196 -15.49 -15.25 -2.94
N LEU A 197 -15.95 -14.00 -3.06
CA LEU A 197 -17.36 -13.67 -3.34
C LEU A 197 -17.76 -13.85 -4.81
N SER A 198 -16.82 -14.24 -5.69
CA SER A 198 -17.08 -14.41 -7.13
C SER A 198 -17.27 -15.87 -7.57
N THR A 199 -17.26 -16.80 -6.62
CA THR A 199 -17.33 -18.26 -6.84
C THR A 199 -18.70 -18.87 -6.52
N GLU A 200 -19.71 -18.06 -6.17
CA GLU A 200 -21.12 -18.46 -6.07
C GLU A 200 -21.87 -18.00 -7.33
#